data_AF-A0A4S4KS18-F1
#
_entry.id   AF-A0A4S4KS18-F1
#
_cell.length_a   1.000
_cell.length_b   1.000
_cell.length_c   1.000
_cell.angle_alpha   90.00
_cell.angle_beta   90.00
_cell.angle_gamma   90.00
#
_symmetry.space_group_name_H-M   'P 1'
#
loop_
_entity.id
_entity.type
_entity.pdbx_description
1 polymer ?
#
loop_
_entity_poly.entity_id
_entity_poly.type
_entity_poly.pdbx_seq_one_letter_code
_entity_poly.pdbx_strand_id
1 'polypeptide(L)'
;MYRVLLPEVSEVMQPATYAQLMAAIEDGAKPSTALAFQVVSDIKETHAAIRTPDQLVLFFQNVPFLFLERDEDEPAPLTRRSLFGYFARRCFVSFLKLSFEAVQSLWQDYHLWVNGNLREAYNLFKTQADKKEYAQADAYAL
;
A
#
# COMPACT_ATOMS: atom_id res chain seq x y z
N MET A 1 -2.25 -14.42 3.95
CA MET A 1 -2.25 -13.08 3.35
C MET A 1 -2.35 -11.95 4.38
N TYR A 2 -3.45 -11.79 5.12
CA TYR A 2 -3.59 -10.68 6.09
C TYR A 2 -2.43 -10.55 7.11
N ARG A 3 -1.92 -11.67 7.64
CA ARG A 3 -0.76 -11.65 8.55
C ARG A 3 0.53 -11.13 7.91
N VAL A 4 0.73 -11.38 6.62
CA VAL A 4 1.91 -10.92 5.86
C VAL A 4 1.81 -9.42 5.59
N LEU A 5 0.59 -8.93 5.29
CA LEU A 5 0.36 -7.53 4.96
C LEU A 5 0.16 -6.64 6.20
N LEU A 6 -0.10 -7.22 7.37
CA LEU A 6 -0.38 -6.46 8.59
C LEU A 6 0.73 -5.48 8.97
N PRO A 7 2.02 -5.85 8.93
CA PRO A 7 3.10 -4.93 9.28
C PRO A 7 3.21 -3.74 8.31
N GLU A 8 3.00 -3.97 7.01
CA GLU A 8 3.01 -2.94 5.98
C GLU A 8 1.83 -1.97 6.17
N VAL A 9 0.62 -2.51 6.36
CA VAL A 9 -0.62 -1.73 6.51
C VAL A 9 -0.66 -0.96 7.83
N SER A 10 0.02 -1.47 8.87
CA SER A 10 0.12 -0.78 10.17
C SER A 10 1.22 0.29 10.21
N GLU A 11 2.08 0.36 9.19
CA GLU A 11 3.17 1.36 9.08
C GLU A 11 4.12 1.37 10.29
N VAL A 12 4.27 0.22 10.97
CA VAL A 12 5.11 0.08 12.18
C VAL A 12 6.57 -0.28 11.89
N MET A 13 6.92 -0.48 10.62
CA MET A 13 8.26 -0.84 10.19
C MET A 13 8.63 -0.16 8.88
N GLN A 14 9.91 -0.23 8.52
CA GLN A 14 10.36 0.22 7.21
C GLN A 14 9.67 -0.59 6.12
N PRO A 15 9.16 0.05 5.05
CA PRO A 15 8.48 -0.66 3.96
C PRO A 15 9.37 -1.73 3.34
N ALA A 16 8.80 -2.92 3.11
CA ALA A 16 9.48 -3.97 2.37
C ALA A 16 9.68 -3.56 0.89
N THR A 17 10.74 -4.09 0.26
CA THR A 17 10.84 -4.08 -1.21
C THR A 17 9.72 -4.92 -1.83
N TYR A 18 9.38 -4.66 -3.10
CA TYR A 18 8.44 -5.50 -3.84
C TYR A 18 8.85 -6.97 -3.82
N ALA A 19 10.14 -7.28 -4.03
CA ALA A 19 10.64 -8.65 -4.02
C ALA A 19 10.46 -9.35 -2.65
N GLN A 20 10.75 -8.64 -1.55
CA GLN A 20 10.53 -9.17 -0.19
C GLN A 20 9.05 -9.40 0.09
N LEU A 21 8.19 -8.46 -0.30
CA LEU A 21 6.75 -8.57 -0.11
C LEU A 21 6.17 -9.75 -0.90
N MET A 22 6.52 -9.87 -2.18
CA MET A 22 6.07 -10.97 -3.02
C MET A 22 6.56 -12.32 -2.52
N ALA A 23 7.83 -12.43 -2.10
CA ALA A 23 8.37 -13.66 -1.51
C ALA A 23 7.60 -14.06 -0.23
N ALA A 24 7.26 -13.10 0.63
CA ALA A 24 6.49 -13.37 1.84
C ALA A 24 5.03 -13.77 1.54
N ILE A 25 4.40 -13.16 0.53
CA ILE A 25 3.05 -13.52 0.08
C ILE A 25 3.05 -14.93 -0.50
N GLU A 26 4.01 -15.25 -1.38
CA GLU A 26 4.18 -16.57 -1.98
C GLU A 26 4.43 -17.65 -0.94
N ASP A 27 5.32 -17.39 0.02
CA ASP A 27 5.60 -18.32 1.11
C ASP A 27 4.34 -18.59 1.95
N GLY A 28 3.58 -17.53 2.25
CA GLY A 28 2.28 -17.64 2.92
C GLY A 28 1.20 -18.35 2.10
N ALA A 29 1.38 -18.49 0.78
CA ALA A 29 0.46 -19.18 -0.13
C ALA A 29 0.83 -20.66 -0.36
N LYS A 30 2.06 -21.10 -0.07
CA LYS A 30 2.53 -22.48 -0.28
C LYS A 30 1.65 -23.59 0.34
N PRO A 31 1.10 -23.45 1.57
CA PRO A 31 0.19 -24.44 2.13
C PRO A 31 -1.29 -24.25 1.70
N SER A 32 -1.57 -23.35 0.75
CA SER A 32 -2.90 -22.83 0.50
C SER A 32 -3.58 -23.41 -0.75
N THR A 33 -4.84 -23.02 -0.96
CA THR A 33 -5.72 -23.51 -2.02
C THR A 33 -5.37 -22.89 -3.38
N ALA A 34 -5.90 -23.44 -4.48
CA ALA A 34 -5.75 -22.89 -5.83
C ALA A 34 -6.08 -21.38 -5.91
N LEU A 35 -7.02 -20.91 -5.10
CA LEU A 35 -7.40 -19.50 -5.00
C LEU A 35 -6.24 -18.61 -4.54
N ALA A 36 -5.40 -19.07 -3.61
CA ALA A 36 -4.26 -18.28 -3.14
C ALA A 36 -3.19 -18.11 -4.23
N PHE A 37 -2.96 -19.14 -5.04
CA PHE A 37 -2.07 -19.03 -6.20
C PHE A 37 -2.62 -18.07 -7.25
N GLN A 38 -3.94 -18.10 -7.49
CA GLN A 38 -4.59 -17.14 -8.39
C GLN A 38 -4.35 -15.70 -7.92
N VAL A 39 -4.59 -15.41 -6.64
CA VAL A 39 -4.36 -14.07 -6.08
C VAL A 39 -2.90 -13.63 -6.25
N VAL A 40 -1.93 -14.52 -6.06
CA VAL A 40 -0.52 -14.21 -6.31
C VAL A 40 -0.27 -13.88 -7.78
N SER A 41 -0.88 -14.64 -8.71
CA SER A 41 -0.80 -14.35 -10.15
C SER A 41 -1.40 -12.98 -10.47
N ASP A 42 -2.60 -12.71 -9.96
CA ASP A 42 -3.33 -11.45 -10.18
C ASP A 42 -2.51 -10.25 -9.70
N ILE A 43 -1.83 -10.35 -8.56
CA ILE A 43 -0.95 -9.28 -8.05
C ILE A 43 0.22 -9.02 -9.00
N LYS A 44 0.85 -10.08 -9.52
CA LYS A 44 1.96 -9.96 -10.49
C LYS A 44 1.51 -9.36 -11.81
N GLU A 45 0.35 -9.79 -12.30
CA GLU A 45 -0.24 -9.29 -13.55
C GLU A 45 -0.66 -7.82 -13.41
N THR A 46 -1.28 -7.46 -12.30
CA THR A 46 -1.68 -6.07 -11.99
C THR A 46 -0.46 -5.16 -12.01
N HIS A 47 0.64 -5.58 -11.39
CA HIS A 47 1.89 -4.82 -11.45
C HIS A 47 2.37 -4.61 -12.90
N ALA A 48 2.37 -5.67 -13.71
CA ALA A 48 2.82 -5.60 -15.11
C ALA A 48 1.91 -4.73 -16.01
N ALA A 49 0.67 -4.51 -15.59
CA ALA A 49 -0.31 -3.69 -16.29
C ALA A 49 -0.16 -2.19 -16.02
N ILE A 50 0.43 -1.78 -14.89
CA ILE A 50 0.65 -0.36 -14.56
C ILE A 50 1.96 0.10 -15.22
N ARG A 51 1.89 0.52 -16.48
CA ARG A 51 3.05 1.01 -17.27
C ARG A 51 3.03 2.50 -17.51
N THR A 52 1.93 3.17 -17.20
CA THR A 52 1.71 4.60 -17.42
C THR A 52 1.01 5.21 -16.20
N PRO A 53 1.15 6.53 -15.96
CA PRO A 53 0.42 7.22 -14.92
C PRO A 53 -1.10 7.04 -15.04
N ASP A 54 -1.65 7.04 -16.26
CA ASP A 54 -3.08 6.84 -16.49
C ASP A 54 -3.55 5.46 -16.02
N GLN A 55 -2.76 4.41 -16.21
CA GLN A 55 -3.07 3.07 -15.70
C GLN A 55 -3.03 3.02 -14.17
N LEU A 56 -2.17 3.81 -13.52
CA LEU A 56 -2.20 3.97 -12.06
C LEU A 56 -3.49 4.65 -11.60
N VAL A 57 -3.98 5.66 -12.34
CA VAL A 57 -5.28 6.29 -12.06
C VAL A 57 -6.41 5.27 -12.20
N LEU A 58 -6.44 4.50 -13.28
CA LEU A 58 -7.44 3.44 -13.50
C LEU A 58 -7.41 2.39 -12.38
N PHE A 59 -6.22 2.02 -11.90
CA PHE A 59 -6.09 1.15 -10.73
C PHE A 59 -6.76 1.75 -9.49
N PHE A 60 -6.46 3.02 -9.17
CA PHE A 60 -7.04 3.69 -8.00
C PHE A 60 -8.55 3.94 -8.10
N GLN A 61 -9.12 4.05 -9.30
CA GLN A 61 -10.57 4.12 -9.50
C GLN A 61 -11.31 2.87 -9.01
N ASN A 62 -10.64 1.72 -8.95
CA ASN A 62 -11.21 0.46 -8.46
C ASN A 62 -11.05 0.25 -6.95
N VAL A 63 -10.18 1.01 -6.28
CA VAL A 63 -9.92 0.86 -4.84
C VAL A 63 -11.15 1.11 -3.96
N PRO A 64 -12.08 2.04 -4.28
CA PRO A 64 -13.29 2.25 -3.49
C PRO A 64 -14.19 1.01 -3.35
N PHE A 65 -14.19 0.10 -4.32
CA PHE A 65 -14.94 -1.17 -4.24
C PHE A 65 -14.54 -2.02 -3.04
N LEU A 66 -13.32 -1.82 -2.50
CA LEU A 66 -12.84 -2.58 -1.36
C LEU A 66 -13.48 -2.16 -0.03
N PHE A 67 -13.94 -0.90 0.10
CA PHE A 67 -14.33 -0.32 1.39
C PHE A 67 -15.63 0.49 1.38
N LEU A 68 -16.22 0.77 0.22
CA LEU A 68 -17.53 1.41 0.10
C LEU A 68 -18.62 0.34 0.02
N GLU A 69 -19.51 0.35 1.01
CA GLU A 69 -20.76 -0.40 0.97
C GLU A 69 -21.67 0.23 -0.12
N ARG A 70 -22.06 -0.58 -1.11
CA ARG A 70 -22.93 -0.14 -2.22
C ARG A 70 -24.39 -0.51 -1.97
N ASP A 71 -24.60 -1.61 -1.25
CA ASP A 71 -25.90 -2.17 -0.92
C ASP A 71 -25.83 -2.80 0.49
N GLU A 72 -26.94 -2.86 1.22
CA GLU A 72 -27.04 -3.56 2.50
C GLU A 72 -26.86 -5.07 2.32
N ASP A 73 -27.23 -5.61 1.15
CA ASP A 73 -27.14 -7.04 0.82
C ASP A 73 -25.74 -7.47 0.33
N GLU A 74 -24.87 -6.53 -0.07
CA GLU A 74 -23.52 -6.81 -0.54
C GLU A 74 -22.49 -6.01 0.25
N PRO A 75 -22.06 -6.51 1.42
CA PRO A 75 -21.11 -5.80 2.25
C PRO A 75 -19.76 -5.68 1.55
N ALA A 76 -19.08 -4.54 1.76
CA ALA A 76 -17.75 -4.34 1.20
C ALA A 76 -16.77 -5.43 1.66
N PRO A 77 -15.86 -5.90 0.79
CA PRO A 77 -14.89 -6.95 1.14
C PRO A 77 -14.03 -6.60 2.36
N LEU A 78 -13.70 -5.32 2.55
CA LEU A 78 -13.04 -4.81 3.74
C LEU A 78 -14.01 -3.94 4.53
N THR A 79 -14.26 -4.33 5.77
CA THR A 79 -15.11 -3.53 6.65
C THR A 79 -14.47 -2.17 6.90
N ARG A 80 -15.27 -1.12 6.90
CA ARG A 80 -14.80 0.27 7.05
C ARG A 80 -14.00 0.53 8.34
N ARG A 81 -14.28 -0.25 9.39
CA ARG A 81 -13.63 -0.17 10.70
C ARG A 81 -12.41 -1.11 10.84
N SER A 82 -12.16 -1.98 9.86
CA SER A 82 -10.94 -2.78 9.84
C SER A 82 -9.73 -1.92 9.53
N LEU A 83 -8.56 -2.34 10.00
CA LEU A 83 -7.29 -1.68 9.69
C LEU A 83 -7.04 -1.61 8.17
N PHE A 84 -7.32 -2.71 7.46
CA PHE A 84 -7.19 -2.78 6.01
C PHE A 84 -8.16 -1.84 5.27
N GLY A 85 -9.42 -1.78 5.70
CA GLY A 85 -10.41 -0.85 5.14
C GLY A 85 -10.04 0.62 5.38
N TYR A 86 -9.56 0.94 6.59
CA TYR A 86 -9.07 2.29 6.91
C TYR A 86 -7.85 2.67 6.06
N PHE A 87 -6.87 1.77 5.93
CA PHE A 87 -5.69 1.97 5.10
C PHE A 87 -6.05 2.20 3.63
N ALA A 88 -6.83 1.30 3.02
CA ALA A 88 -7.26 1.44 1.63
C ALA A 88 -7.98 2.77 1.38
N ARG A 89 -8.88 3.17 2.29
CA ARG A 89 -9.56 4.47 2.22
C ARG A 89 -8.58 5.63 2.33
N ARG A 90 -7.62 5.58 3.25
CA ARG A 90 -6.62 6.65 3.41
C ARG A 90 -5.76 6.80 2.16
N CYS A 91 -5.27 5.69 1.60
CA CYS A 91 -4.52 5.69 0.34
C CYS A 91 -5.33 6.33 -0.79
N PHE A 92 -6.60 5.94 -0.95
CA PHE A 92 -7.49 6.51 -1.98
C PHE A 92 -7.76 8.00 -1.77
N VAL A 93 -8.09 8.43 -0.56
CA VAL A 93 -8.34 9.85 -0.26
C VAL A 93 -7.09 10.71 -0.44
N SER A 94 -5.90 10.19 -0.11
CA SER A 94 -4.63 10.87 -0.39
C SER A 94 -4.37 10.96 -1.89
N PHE A 95 -4.63 9.88 -2.63
CA PHE A 95 -4.49 9.84 -4.09
C PHE A 95 -5.38 10.89 -4.78
N LEU A 96 -6.64 11.04 -4.38
CA LEU A 96 -7.55 12.05 -4.93
C LEU A 96 -7.07 13.50 -4.79
N LYS A 97 -6.16 13.77 -3.86
CA LYS A 97 -5.62 15.11 -3.61
C LYS A 97 -4.37 15.42 -4.44
N LEU A 98 -3.84 14.43 -5.18
CA LEU A 98 -2.65 14.61 -5.98
C LEU A 98 -2.95 15.46 -7.22
N SER A 99 -2.02 16.35 -7.57
CA SER A 99 -2.00 16.98 -8.89
C SER A 99 -1.58 15.96 -9.95
N PHE A 100 -1.79 16.32 -11.23
CA PHE A 100 -1.31 15.51 -12.35
C PHE A 100 0.21 15.20 -12.25
N GLU A 101 1.02 16.21 -11.94
CA GLU A 101 2.47 16.04 -11.74
C GLU A 101 2.77 15.10 -10.58
N ALA A 102 2.05 15.20 -9.46
CA ALA A 102 2.25 14.33 -8.31
C ALA A 102 1.85 12.87 -8.59
N VAL A 103 0.84 12.62 -9.44
CA VAL A 103 0.51 11.27 -9.92
C VAL A 103 1.65 10.70 -10.78
N GLN A 104 2.24 11.52 -11.64
CA GLN A 104 3.40 11.11 -12.44
C GLN A 104 4.60 10.75 -11.56
N SER A 105 4.90 11.56 -10.55
CA SER A 105 5.97 11.25 -9.57
C SER A 105 5.67 9.98 -8.80
N LEU A 106 4.44 9.79 -8.30
CA LEU A 106 4.03 8.56 -7.61
C LEU A 106 4.20 7.33 -8.49
N TRP A 107 3.88 7.43 -9.78
CA TRP A 107 4.08 6.36 -10.75
C TRP A 107 5.57 6.02 -10.93
N GLN A 108 6.45 7.03 -10.99
CA GLN A 108 7.90 6.81 -11.03
C GLN A 108 8.41 6.15 -9.76
N ASP A 109 8.01 6.65 -8.58
CA ASP A 109 8.38 6.10 -7.28
C ASP A 109 7.92 4.64 -7.13
N TYR A 110 6.73 4.32 -7.62
CA TYR A 110 6.23 2.95 -7.65
C TYR A 110 7.14 2.02 -8.46
N HIS A 111 7.58 2.43 -9.65
CA HIS A 111 8.49 1.62 -10.45
C HIS A 111 9.89 1.52 -9.85
N LEU A 112 10.37 2.57 -9.18
CA LEU A 112 11.62 2.50 -8.41
C LEU A 112 11.50 1.49 -7.26
N TRP A 113 10.38 1.51 -6.52
CA TRP A 113 10.09 0.56 -5.46
C TRP A 113 10.06 -0.90 -5.96
N VAL A 114 9.38 -1.15 -7.07
CA VAL A 114 9.33 -2.47 -7.73
C VAL A 114 10.73 -2.98 -8.05
N ASN A 115 11.58 -2.10 -8.59
CA ASN A 115 12.96 -2.43 -8.96
C ASN A 115 13.92 -2.50 -7.75
N GLY A 116 13.44 -2.30 -6.52
CA GLY A 116 14.24 -2.39 -5.29
C GLY A 116 14.93 -1.09 -4.87
N ASN A 117 14.68 0.03 -5.53
CA ASN A 117 15.30 1.33 -5.23
C ASN A 117 14.52 2.10 -4.15
N LEU A 118 14.53 1.57 -2.91
CA LEU A 118 13.77 2.14 -1.79
C LEU A 118 14.20 3.55 -1.37
N ARG A 119 15.49 3.88 -1.50
CA ARG A 119 16.03 5.19 -1.08
C ARG A 119 15.48 6.36 -1.89
N GLU A 120 15.18 6.12 -3.16
CA GLU A 120 14.68 7.16 -4.05
C GLU A 120 13.15 7.24 -4.01
N ALA A 121 12.47 6.09 -3.89
CA ALA A 121 11.01 6.00 -3.82
C ALA A 121 10.42 6.53 -2.50
N TYR A 122 11.14 6.35 -1.38
CA TYR A 122 10.72 6.84 -0.07
C TYR A 122 11.62 8.00 0.37
N ASN A 123 11.56 9.10 -0.39
CA ASN A 123 11.90 10.40 0.16
C ASN A 123 10.82 10.76 1.20
N LEU A 124 10.90 10.13 2.37
CA LEU A 124 10.31 10.61 3.61
C LEU A 124 10.92 11.99 3.83
N PHE A 125 10.32 13.01 3.21
CA PHE A 125 10.62 14.39 3.52
C PHE A 125 10.32 14.52 5.00
N LYS A 126 11.35 14.45 5.85
CA LYS A 126 11.27 14.93 7.22
C LYS A 126 10.70 16.31 7.09
N THR A 127 9.44 16.45 7.47
CA THR A 127 8.78 17.73 7.42
C THR A 127 9.56 18.63 8.38
N GLN A 128 9.51 19.95 8.19
CA GLN A 128 10.12 20.86 9.17
C GLN A 128 9.54 20.64 10.59
N ALA A 129 8.37 19.99 10.70
CA ALA A 129 7.81 19.54 11.97
C ALA A 129 8.61 18.41 12.64
N ASP A 130 9.23 17.51 11.88
CA ASP A 130 10.09 16.42 12.37
C ASP A 130 11.51 16.90 12.76
N LYS A 131 11.82 18.17 12.49
CA LYS A 131 13.07 18.83 12.91
C LYS A 131 12.93 19.61 14.22
N LYS A 132 11.76 19.62 14.85
CA LYS A 132 11.54 20.32 16.12
C LYS A 132 12.19 19.55 17.27
N GLU A 133 12.93 20.25 18.12
CA GLU A 133 13.63 19.71 19.31
C GLU A 133 12.73 18.90 20.26
N TYR A 134 11.42 19.10 20.22
CA TYR A 134 10.44 18.43 21.08
C TYR A 134 10.10 16.99 20.68
N ALA A 135 10.63 16.49 19.56
CA ALA A 135 10.51 15.08 19.16
C ALA A 135 11.68 14.23 19.70
N GLN A 136 12.14 14.51 20.92
CA GLN A 136 13.02 13.60 21.65
C GLN A 136 12.13 12.59 22.37
N ALA A 137 12.49 11.31 22.33
CA ALA A 137 11.82 10.29 23.12
C ALA A 137 12.01 10.65 24.59
N ASP A 138 10.94 11.09 25.27
CA ASP A 138 10.97 11.24 26.72
C ASP A 138 11.40 9.90 27.30
N ALA A 139 12.55 9.89 27.97
CA ALA A 139 13.09 8.75 28.67
C ALA A 139 12.21 8.48 29.91
N TYR A 140 11.03 7.92 29.69
CA TYR A 140 10.23 7.34 30.77
C TYR A 140 10.90 6.03 31.21
N ALA A 141 11.94 6.14 32.03
CA ALA A 141 12.30 5.18 33.07
C ALA A 141 13.61 5.60 33.78
N LEU A 142 13.49 6.19 34.96
CA LEU A 142 14.29 5.84 36.14
C LEU A 142 13.33 5.65 37.31
#